data_AF-A0A7D9D204-F1
#
_entry.id   AF-A0A7D9D204-F1
#
_cell.length_a   1.000
_cell.length_b   1.000
_cell.length_c   1.000
_cell.angle_alpha   90.00
_cell.angle_beta   90.00
_cell.angle_gamma   90.00
#
_symmetry.space_group_name_H-M   'P 1'
#
loop_
_entity.id
_entity.type
_entity.pdbx_description
1 polymer ?
#
loop_
_entity_poly.entity_id
_entity_poly.type
_entity_poly.pdbx_seq_one_letter_code
_entity_poly.pdbx_strand_id
1 'polypeptide(L)'
;MQSFVRPFCSAQCAVDCISLDKHHDFSENIAMVRERQHLLKKVEITAFSEIGWITRKALFHADEINEMRACFENLERMSAILDATGLHEGSHFVLGSMADEPVIKRVVWAVGSRPYLLEVGEDPRLTQPCAQLLGSNEMEQLLSQAHFKRPGGGVIFGWHQDIQHRDKGGRTVSVS
;
A
#
# COMPACT_ATOMS: atom_id res chain seq x y z
N MET A 1 -5.66 78.94 -0.52
CA MET A 1 -4.54 78.14 -1.06
C MET A 1 -5.10 77.33 -2.22
N GLN A 2 -5.06 77.86 -3.45
CA GLN A 2 -4.09 77.55 -4.52
C GLN A 2 -4.03 76.03 -4.80
N SER A 3 -4.17 75.45 -6.00
CA SER A 3 -4.38 75.84 -7.41
C SER A 3 -4.53 74.49 -8.16
N PHE A 4 -5.56 74.26 -8.96
CA PHE A 4 -5.58 74.25 -10.44
C PHE A 4 -4.61 73.29 -11.21
N VAL A 5 -5.18 72.70 -12.28
CA VAL A 5 -4.61 72.10 -13.53
C VAL A 5 -4.34 70.57 -13.61
N ARG A 6 -4.99 69.96 -14.62
CA ARG A 6 -4.78 68.61 -15.23
C ARG A 6 -3.50 68.62 -16.14
N PRO A 7 -3.30 67.80 -17.21
CA PRO A 7 -3.60 66.41 -17.56
C PRO A 7 -2.36 65.65 -18.18
N PHE A 8 -2.59 64.45 -18.74
CA PHE A 8 -1.93 63.87 -19.93
C PHE A 8 -0.51 63.26 -19.88
N CYS A 9 -0.45 62.10 -20.57
CA CYS A 9 0.59 61.61 -21.48
C CYS A 9 1.50 60.44 -21.06
N SER A 10 1.62 59.55 -22.04
CA SER A 10 2.34 58.28 -22.17
C SER A 10 3.86 58.39 -22.05
N ALA A 11 4.51 57.30 -21.61
CA ALA A 11 5.69 56.79 -22.30
C ALA A 11 5.95 55.33 -21.93
N GLN A 12 6.11 54.54 -22.98
CA GLN A 12 6.71 53.22 -23.06
C GLN A 12 8.08 53.18 -22.33
N CYS A 13 8.31 52.15 -21.52
CA CYS A 13 9.66 51.63 -21.27
C CYS A 13 9.58 50.11 -21.34
N ALA A 14 10.18 49.55 -22.38
CA ALA A 14 10.32 48.13 -22.63
C ALA A 14 11.75 47.71 -22.28
N VAL A 15 11.91 46.88 -21.24
CA VAL A 15 13.00 45.92 -20.95
C VAL A 15 12.66 45.34 -19.56
N ASP A 16 12.63 44.05 -19.27
CA ASP A 16 13.14 42.85 -19.92
C ASP A 16 12.25 41.65 -19.59
N CYS A 17 12.16 40.73 -20.54
CA CYS A 17 11.64 39.38 -20.35
C CYS A 17 12.51 38.63 -19.34
N ILE A 18 11.95 38.26 -18.18
CA ILE A 18 12.41 37.08 -17.44
C ILE A 18 11.18 36.21 -17.20
N SER A 19 11.15 35.10 -17.94
CA SER A 19 10.18 34.04 -17.82
C SER A 19 10.00 33.60 -16.37
N LEU A 20 8.76 33.64 -15.88
CA LEU A 20 8.36 32.98 -14.64
C LEU A 20 8.10 31.49 -14.92
N ASP A 21 9.15 30.75 -15.31
CA ASP A 21 9.15 29.28 -15.41
C ASP A 21 9.90 28.67 -14.22
N LYS A 22 9.47 28.94 -12.99
CA LYS A 22 10.09 28.35 -11.78
C LYS A 22 9.15 27.58 -10.86
N HIS A 23 7.89 27.40 -11.25
CA HIS A 23 6.93 26.64 -10.46
C HIS A 23 6.79 25.16 -10.86
N HIS A 24 7.33 24.73 -12.01
CA HIS A 24 7.27 23.33 -12.45
C HIS A 24 8.43 22.46 -11.92
N ASP A 25 9.63 23.04 -11.76
CA ASP A 25 10.88 22.33 -11.47
C ASP A 25 11.05 21.94 -9.98
N PHE A 26 10.39 22.66 -9.06
CA PHE A 26 10.53 22.39 -7.63
C PHE A 26 9.62 21.23 -7.15
N SER A 27 8.43 21.09 -7.73
CA SER A 27 7.52 19.97 -7.43
C SER A 27 8.05 18.65 -7.96
N GLU A 28 8.65 18.64 -9.16
CA GLU A 28 9.23 17.44 -9.76
C GLU A 28 10.45 16.95 -8.97
N ASN A 29 11.31 17.86 -8.50
CA ASN A 29 12.44 17.50 -7.64
C ASN A 29 12.00 16.92 -6.28
N ILE A 30 10.92 17.42 -5.67
CA ILE A 30 10.40 16.86 -4.40
C ILE A 30 9.78 15.48 -4.62
N ALA A 31 9.04 15.28 -5.71
CA ALA A 31 8.47 13.98 -6.06
C ALA A 31 9.57 12.93 -6.30
N MET A 32 10.58 13.26 -7.11
CA MET A 32 11.74 12.38 -7.35
C MET A 32 12.52 12.04 -6.09
N VAL A 33 12.70 13.00 -5.17
CA VAL A 33 13.39 12.74 -3.90
C VAL A 33 12.57 11.81 -3.01
N ARG A 34 11.25 11.97 -2.95
CA ARG A 34 10.35 11.06 -2.21
C ARG A 34 10.31 9.67 -2.81
N GLU A 35 10.25 9.55 -4.14
CA GLU A 35 10.31 8.24 -4.84
C GLU A 35 11.62 7.49 -4.54
N ARG A 36 12.75 8.20 -4.43
CA ARG A 36 14.03 7.57 -4.09
C ARG A 36 14.13 7.14 -2.62
N GLN A 37 13.29 7.67 -1.73
CA GLN A 37 13.36 7.33 -0.30
C GLN A 37 12.92 5.90 0.00
N HIS A 38 12.08 5.31 -0.86
CA HIS A 38 11.55 3.97 -0.59
C HIS A 38 12.26 2.87 -1.37
N LEU A 39 13.15 3.20 -2.31
CA LEU A 39 13.97 2.21 -3.01
C LEU A 39 14.86 1.40 -2.05
N LEU A 40 15.16 0.17 -2.45
CA LEU A 40 16.10 -0.73 -1.78
C LEU A 40 17.54 -0.28 -2.00
N LYS A 41 18.31 -0.33 -0.91
CA LYS A 41 19.76 -0.18 -0.94
C LYS A 41 20.38 -1.42 -1.57
N LYS A 42 21.57 -1.29 -2.17
CA LYS A 42 22.30 -2.42 -2.77
C LYS A 42 22.44 -3.62 -1.82
N VAL A 43 22.73 -3.37 -0.54
CA VAL A 43 22.83 -4.43 0.48
C VAL A 43 21.52 -5.17 0.71
N GLU A 44 20.37 -4.49 0.64
CA GLU A 44 19.05 -5.13 0.77
C GLU A 44 18.75 -5.98 -0.47
N ILE A 45 19.09 -5.50 -1.67
CA ILE A 45 18.93 -6.27 -2.91
C ILE A 45 19.78 -7.54 -2.88
N THR A 46 21.05 -7.42 -2.47
CA THR A 46 21.94 -8.59 -2.33
C THR A 46 21.40 -9.58 -1.30
N ALA A 47 20.98 -9.11 -0.13
CA ALA A 47 20.40 -9.97 0.90
C ALA A 47 19.13 -10.69 0.43
N PHE A 48 18.25 -9.99 -0.29
CA PHE A 48 17.06 -10.61 -0.88
C PHE A 48 17.43 -11.70 -1.89
N SER A 49 18.39 -11.45 -2.79
CA SER A 49 18.81 -12.41 -3.80
C SER A 49 19.51 -13.65 -3.20
N GLU A 50 20.27 -13.49 -2.12
CA GLU A 50 21.03 -14.58 -1.50
C GLU A 50 20.20 -15.40 -0.50
N ILE A 51 19.31 -14.75 0.25
CA ILE A 51 18.61 -15.36 1.40
C ILE A 51 17.10 -15.55 1.11
N GLY A 52 16.56 -14.80 0.15
CA GLY A 52 15.15 -14.86 -0.26
C GLY A 52 14.21 -13.91 0.50
N TRP A 53 14.71 -13.12 1.45
CA TRP A 53 13.92 -12.16 2.23
C TRP A 53 14.76 -11.03 2.82
N ILE A 54 14.09 -9.94 3.23
CA ILE A 54 14.66 -8.82 3.97
C ILE A 54 13.68 -8.32 5.04
N THR A 55 14.17 -7.54 6.01
CA THR A 55 13.34 -6.88 7.02
C THR A 55 13.56 -5.38 7.02
N ARG A 56 12.48 -4.61 6.85
CA ARG A 56 12.44 -3.17 7.07
C ARG A 56 11.67 -2.87 8.35
N LYS A 57 12.29 -2.10 9.26
CA LYS A 57 11.71 -1.75 10.55
C LYS A 57 11.07 -0.37 10.47
N ALA A 58 10.02 -0.16 11.28
CA ALA A 58 9.35 1.13 11.45
C ALA A 58 8.93 1.77 10.10
N LEU A 59 8.39 0.96 9.19
CA LEU A 59 7.94 1.43 7.87
C LEU A 59 6.71 2.34 7.98
N PHE A 60 5.85 2.04 8.94
CA PHE A 60 4.62 2.77 9.25
C PHE A 60 4.71 3.42 10.64
N HIS A 61 4.09 4.57 10.75
CA HIS A 61 3.93 5.30 12.00
C HIS A 61 2.86 4.66 12.90
N ALA A 62 2.86 5.05 14.17
CA ALA A 62 2.01 4.43 15.18
C ALA A 62 0.51 4.64 14.91
N ASP A 63 0.13 5.80 14.39
CA ASP A 63 -1.22 6.15 13.94
C ASP A 63 -1.68 5.28 12.77
N GLU A 64 -0.84 5.07 11.77
CA GLU A 64 -1.14 4.19 10.63
C GLU A 64 -1.35 2.74 11.10
N ILE A 65 -0.50 2.27 12.00
CA ILE A 65 -0.65 0.94 12.62
C ILE A 65 -1.94 0.87 13.46
N ASN A 66 -2.34 1.95 14.12
CA ASN A 66 -3.60 1.99 14.86
C ASN A 66 -4.81 1.91 13.93
N GLU A 67 -4.76 2.57 12.77
CA GLU A 67 -5.83 2.50 11.77
C GLU A 67 -5.93 1.10 11.12
N MET A 68 -4.79 0.48 10.81
CA MET A 68 -4.75 -0.93 10.39
C MET A 68 -5.36 -1.85 11.46
N ARG A 69 -5.05 -1.62 12.74
CA ARG A 69 -5.63 -2.39 13.84
C ARG A 69 -7.15 -2.19 13.92
N ALA A 70 -7.62 -0.96 13.82
CA ALA A 70 -9.04 -0.65 13.82
C ALA A 70 -9.76 -1.39 12.67
N CYS A 71 -9.14 -1.48 11.48
CA CYS A 71 -9.68 -2.28 10.38
C CYS A 71 -9.85 -3.77 10.75
N PHE A 72 -8.86 -4.38 11.41
CA PHE A 72 -8.94 -5.78 11.87
C PHE A 72 -9.98 -5.99 12.97
N GLU A 73 -10.09 -5.07 13.93
CA GLU A 73 -11.13 -5.09 14.97
C GLU A 73 -12.53 -4.97 14.37
N ASN A 74 -12.69 -4.17 13.31
CA ASN A 74 -13.92 -4.07 12.55
C ASN A 74 -14.29 -5.39 11.86
N LEU A 75 -13.33 -6.04 11.18
CA LEU A 75 -13.53 -7.35 10.57
C LEU A 75 -13.95 -8.41 11.61
N GLU A 76 -13.33 -8.39 12.79
CA GLU A 76 -13.71 -9.27 13.89
C GLU A 76 -15.14 -9.02 14.36
N ARG A 77 -15.52 -7.75 14.58
CA ARG A 77 -16.90 -7.40 14.97
C ARG A 77 -17.92 -7.79 13.91
N MET A 78 -17.60 -7.60 12.64
CA MET A 78 -18.44 -8.07 11.54
C MET A 78 -18.62 -9.59 11.60
N SER A 79 -17.54 -10.34 11.82
CA SER A 79 -17.62 -11.81 11.87
C SER A 79 -18.47 -12.35 13.02
N ALA A 80 -18.56 -11.62 14.14
CA ALA A 80 -19.32 -12.05 15.32
C ALA A 80 -20.84 -12.11 15.10
N ILE A 81 -21.35 -11.45 14.05
CA ILE A 81 -22.78 -11.45 13.70
C ILE A 81 -23.10 -12.32 12.47
N LEU A 82 -22.11 -13.05 11.95
CA LEU A 82 -22.29 -13.90 10.78
C LEU A 82 -22.56 -15.34 11.22
N ASP A 83 -23.61 -15.93 10.65
CA ASP A 83 -23.99 -17.32 10.93
C ASP A 83 -23.16 -18.35 10.13
N ALA A 84 -22.50 -17.92 9.06
CA ALA A 84 -21.77 -18.81 8.16
C ALA A 84 -20.60 -18.13 7.45
N THR A 85 -19.67 -18.96 6.95
CA THR A 85 -18.63 -18.53 6.01
C THR A 85 -19.28 -18.01 4.72
N GLY A 86 -18.83 -16.85 4.23
CA GLY A 86 -19.46 -16.24 3.06
C GLY A 86 -18.90 -14.88 2.67
N LEU A 87 -19.41 -14.35 1.55
CA LEU A 87 -19.08 -13.02 1.04
C LEU A 87 -19.96 -11.96 1.71
N HIS A 88 -19.34 -10.98 2.36
CA HIS A 88 -19.99 -9.85 2.99
C HIS A 88 -19.21 -8.57 2.69
N GLU A 89 -19.90 -7.55 2.17
CA GLU A 89 -19.31 -6.25 1.83
C GLU A 89 -18.02 -6.38 0.99
N GLY A 90 -18.00 -7.27 -0.02
CA GLY A 90 -16.84 -7.46 -0.88
C GLY A 90 -15.68 -8.26 -0.26
N SER A 91 -15.80 -8.70 1.00
CA SER A 91 -14.82 -9.54 1.69
C SER A 91 -15.40 -10.93 1.99
N HIS A 92 -14.62 -11.98 1.79
CA HIS A 92 -15.04 -13.35 2.08
C HIS A 92 -14.55 -13.78 3.46
N PHE A 93 -15.48 -13.93 4.40
CA PHE A 93 -15.24 -14.32 5.79
C PHE A 93 -15.20 -15.83 5.90
N VAL A 94 -14.10 -16.36 6.44
CA VAL A 94 -13.96 -17.78 6.75
C VAL A 94 -14.03 -17.95 8.27
N LEU A 95 -15.13 -18.53 8.70
CA LEU A 95 -15.43 -18.80 10.10
C LEU A 95 -15.04 -20.24 10.46
N GLY A 96 -14.79 -20.48 11.74
CA GLY A 96 -14.71 -21.80 12.33
C GLY A 96 -15.32 -21.76 13.74
N SER A 97 -15.10 -22.80 14.52
CA SER A 97 -15.54 -22.87 15.91
C SER A 97 -14.35 -23.09 16.86
N MET A 98 -14.50 -22.64 18.10
CA MET A 98 -13.58 -22.91 19.19
C MET A 98 -14.37 -22.97 20.50
N ALA A 99 -14.37 -24.13 21.17
CA ALA A 99 -15.22 -24.37 22.34
C ALA A 99 -16.71 -23.98 22.09
N ASP A 100 -17.23 -24.40 20.94
CA ASP A 100 -18.59 -24.13 20.44
C ASP A 100 -18.94 -22.65 20.14
N GLU A 101 -17.99 -21.73 20.31
CA GLU A 101 -18.13 -20.32 19.92
C GLU A 101 -17.65 -20.09 18.48
N PRO A 102 -18.36 -19.30 17.66
CA PRO A 102 -17.92 -18.93 16.32
C PRO A 102 -16.68 -18.05 16.40
N VAL A 103 -15.66 -18.39 15.62
CA VAL A 103 -14.41 -17.62 15.53
C VAL A 103 -14.03 -17.35 14.10
N ILE A 104 -13.57 -16.15 13.83
CA ILE A 104 -12.96 -15.80 12.54
C ILE A 104 -11.60 -16.49 12.39
N LYS A 105 -11.40 -17.18 11.26
CA LYS A 105 -10.10 -17.79 10.90
C LYS A 105 -9.33 -16.87 9.96
N ARG A 106 -9.98 -16.40 8.90
CA ARG A 106 -9.42 -15.44 7.96
C ARG A 106 -10.51 -14.66 7.24
N VAL A 107 -10.13 -13.52 6.68
CA VAL A 107 -10.91 -12.79 5.68
C VAL A 107 -10.11 -12.75 4.40
N VAL A 108 -10.70 -13.22 3.30
CA VAL A 108 -10.14 -13.11 1.95
C VAL A 108 -10.71 -11.85 1.30
N TRP A 109 -9.89 -11.15 0.52
CA TRP A 109 -10.22 -9.83 -0.04
C TRP A 109 -10.60 -8.84 1.05
N ALA A 110 -9.78 -8.73 2.10
CA ALA A 110 -10.06 -7.86 3.24
C ALA A 110 -10.25 -6.38 2.86
N VAL A 111 -9.62 -5.95 1.77
CA VAL A 111 -9.81 -4.61 1.17
C VAL A 111 -11.25 -4.32 0.75
N GLY A 112 -12.04 -5.34 0.38
CA GLY A 112 -13.39 -5.15 -0.14
C GLY A 112 -14.30 -4.46 0.87
N SER A 113 -14.21 -4.86 2.14
CA SER A 113 -14.96 -4.22 3.22
C SER A 113 -14.18 -3.11 3.89
N ARG A 114 -12.83 -3.11 3.84
CA ARG A 114 -11.96 -2.13 4.52
C ARG A 114 -11.06 -1.38 3.52
N PRO A 115 -11.53 -0.26 2.94
CA PRO A 115 -10.78 0.49 1.93
C PRO A 115 -9.41 1.00 2.38
N TYR A 116 -9.24 1.33 3.66
CA TYR A 116 -7.92 1.74 4.17
C TYR A 116 -6.84 0.65 4.00
N LEU A 117 -7.22 -0.64 4.02
CA LEU A 117 -6.27 -1.71 3.75
C LEU A 117 -5.84 -1.76 2.28
N LEU A 118 -6.62 -1.17 1.35
CA LEU A 118 -6.22 -1.00 -0.04
C LEU A 118 -5.15 0.08 -0.15
N GLU A 119 -5.36 1.22 0.51
CA GLU A 119 -4.37 2.31 0.56
C GLU A 119 -3.03 1.81 1.10
N VAL A 120 -3.04 0.98 2.16
CA VAL A 120 -1.82 0.33 2.67
C VAL A 120 -1.20 -0.61 1.64
N GLY A 121 -2.00 -1.40 0.93
CA GLY A 121 -1.51 -2.32 -0.11
C GLY A 121 -0.90 -1.62 -1.33
N GLU A 122 -1.36 -0.40 -1.63
CA GLU A 122 -0.87 0.44 -2.72
C GLU A 122 0.28 1.36 -2.31
N ASP A 123 0.61 1.41 -1.01
CA ASP A 123 1.58 2.35 -0.46
C ASP A 123 2.97 2.24 -1.12
N PRO A 124 3.55 3.36 -1.61
CA PRO A 124 4.89 3.40 -2.22
C PRO A 124 6.00 2.77 -1.37
N ARG A 125 5.88 2.80 -0.04
CA ARG A 125 6.83 2.18 0.89
C ARG A 125 6.90 0.66 0.74
N LEU A 126 5.83 0.03 0.26
CA LEU A 126 5.76 -1.39 -0.07
C LEU A 126 5.98 -1.64 -1.56
N THR A 127 5.29 -0.88 -2.41
CA THR A 127 5.22 -1.15 -3.85
C THR A 127 6.52 -0.81 -4.57
N GLN A 128 7.23 0.27 -4.22
CA GLN A 128 8.48 0.64 -4.90
C GLN A 128 9.63 -0.37 -4.67
N PRO A 129 9.86 -0.90 -3.45
CA PRO A 129 10.76 -2.03 -3.27
C PRO A 129 10.43 -3.24 -4.14
N CYS A 130 9.15 -3.63 -4.20
CA CYS A 130 8.69 -4.74 -5.03
C CYS A 130 8.95 -4.46 -6.51
N ALA A 131 8.61 -3.27 -6.98
CA ALA A 131 8.83 -2.84 -8.36
C ALA A 131 10.31 -2.93 -8.74
N GLN A 132 11.20 -2.50 -7.85
CA GLN A 132 12.64 -2.57 -8.06
C GLN A 132 13.16 -4.02 -8.13
N LEU A 133 12.67 -4.92 -7.25
CA LEU A 133 13.07 -6.33 -7.28
C LEU A 133 12.54 -7.06 -8.51
N LEU A 134 11.34 -6.70 -8.98
CA LEU A 134 10.68 -7.34 -10.12
C LEU A 134 11.07 -6.72 -11.47
N GLY A 135 11.71 -5.54 -11.48
CA GLY A 135 12.04 -4.80 -12.69
C GLY A 135 10.81 -4.26 -13.43
N SER A 136 9.71 -4.01 -12.72
CA SER A 136 8.44 -3.54 -13.28
C SER A 136 7.76 -2.56 -12.33
N ASN A 137 7.25 -1.44 -12.86
CA ASN A 137 6.41 -0.52 -12.08
C ASN A 137 4.91 -0.89 -12.16
N GLU A 138 4.56 -1.88 -12.96
CA GLU A 138 3.20 -2.41 -13.05
C GLU A 138 3.03 -3.58 -12.07
N MET A 139 2.01 -3.50 -11.22
CA MET A 139 1.69 -4.52 -10.22
C MET A 139 0.19 -4.66 -10.07
N GLU A 140 -0.26 -5.90 -9.87
CA GLU A 140 -1.63 -6.22 -9.52
C GLU A 140 -1.66 -6.81 -8.12
N GLN A 141 -2.54 -6.28 -7.26
CA GLN A 141 -2.77 -6.86 -5.94
C GLN A 141 -3.65 -8.11 -6.10
N LEU A 142 -3.00 -9.28 -6.21
CA LEU A 142 -3.70 -10.55 -6.38
C LEU A 142 -4.50 -10.97 -5.14
N LEU A 143 -4.02 -10.61 -3.95
CA LEU A 143 -4.59 -11.04 -2.68
C LEU A 143 -4.46 -9.95 -1.61
N SER A 144 -5.51 -9.83 -0.81
CA SER A 144 -5.48 -9.15 0.48
C SER A 144 -6.18 -10.03 1.50
N GLN A 145 -5.44 -10.53 2.48
CA GLN A 145 -5.94 -11.50 3.44
C GLN A 145 -5.64 -11.06 4.87
N ALA A 146 -6.67 -11.00 5.71
CA ALA A 146 -6.52 -10.84 7.15
C ALA A 146 -6.52 -12.22 7.81
N HIS A 147 -5.41 -12.61 8.42
CA HIS A 147 -5.27 -13.89 9.13
C HIS A 147 -5.34 -13.68 10.64
N PHE A 148 -6.27 -14.36 11.31
CA PHE A 148 -6.46 -14.25 12.75
C PHE A 148 -5.85 -15.46 13.46
N LYS A 149 -4.90 -15.21 14.36
CA LYS A 149 -4.27 -16.25 15.19
C LYS A 149 -4.58 -15.95 16.65
N ARG A 150 -5.54 -16.68 17.22
CA ARG A 150 -5.93 -16.51 18.63
C ARG A 150 -5.00 -17.32 19.55
N PRO A 151 -4.71 -16.82 20.76
CA PRO A 151 -4.11 -17.64 21.82
C PRO A 151 -4.92 -18.93 22.00
N GLY A 152 -4.23 -20.07 22.06
CA GLY A 152 -4.87 -21.39 22.15
C GLY A 152 -5.54 -21.90 20.86
N GLY A 153 -5.57 -21.12 19.78
CA GLY A 153 -6.28 -21.47 18.54
C GLY A 153 -5.68 -22.61 17.71
N GLY A 154 -4.55 -23.18 18.15
CA GLY A 154 -3.91 -24.36 17.54
C GLY A 154 -3.42 -24.16 16.10
N VAL A 155 -3.38 -22.93 15.59
CA VAL A 155 -3.02 -22.65 14.20
C VAL A 155 -1.51 -22.83 14.03
N ILE A 156 -1.13 -23.90 13.34
CA ILE A 156 0.25 -24.19 12.93
C ILE A 156 0.36 -23.96 11.42
N PHE A 157 1.37 -23.20 11.01
CA PHE A 157 1.75 -23.10 9.60
C PHE A 157 2.90 -24.06 9.36
N GLY A 158 2.64 -25.12 8.58
CA GLY A 158 3.68 -26.02 8.12
C GLY A 158 4.65 -25.32 7.18
N TRP A 159 5.82 -25.92 6.97
CA TRP A 159 6.76 -25.47 5.94
C TRP A 159 6.13 -25.56 4.56
N HIS A 160 6.14 -24.46 3.80
CA HIS A 160 5.60 -24.40 2.44
C HIS A 160 6.26 -23.28 1.64
N GLN A 161 6.06 -23.28 0.32
CA GLN A 161 6.32 -22.14 -0.55
C GLN A 161 5.01 -21.64 -1.15
N ASP A 162 4.77 -20.33 -1.09
CA ASP A 162 3.52 -19.72 -1.56
C ASP A 162 3.21 -20.02 -3.03
N ILE A 163 4.24 -20.15 -3.87
CA ILE A 163 4.10 -20.46 -5.30
C ILE A 163 3.38 -21.79 -5.55
N GLN A 164 3.49 -22.76 -4.64
CA GLN A 164 2.85 -24.08 -4.76
C GLN A 164 1.32 -24.01 -4.71
N HIS A 165 0.78 -22.91 -4.17
CA HIS A 165 -0.66 -22.68 -4.00
C HIS A 165 -1.15 -21.55 -4.92
N ARG A 166 -0.33 -21.14 -5.89
CA ARG A 166 -0.69 -20.18 -6.93
C ARG A 166 -0.88 -20.98 -8.22
N ASP A 167 -2.12 -21.34 -8.50
CA ASP A 167 -2.47 -22.00 -9.75
C ASP A 167 -2.34 -20.99 -10.89
N LYS A 168 -1.15 -20.92 -11.51
CA LYS A 168 -0.95 -20.20 -12.76
C LYS A 168 -1.48 -21.12 -13.86
N GLY A 169 -2.75 -20.96 -14.22
CA GLY A 169 -3.50 -21.83 -15.13
C GLY A 169 -2.63 -22.67 -16.10
N GLY A 170 -2.65 -24.00 -15.89
CA GLY A 170 -2.50 -25.02 -16.93
C GLY A 170 -1.21 -25.13 -17.76
N ARG A 171 -0.15 -24.33 -17.58
CA ARG A 171 1.12 -24.53 -18.29
C ARG A 171 2.35 -24.21 -17.44
N THR A 172 2.75 -25.15 -16.60
CA THR A 172 4.16 -25.30 -16.23
C THR A 172 4.93 -25.76 -17.46
N VAL A 173 5.68 -24.86 -18.09
CA VAL A 173 6.70 -25.26 -19.06
C VAL A 173 7.87 -25.78 -18.24
N SER A 174 8.11 -27.09 -18.30
CA SER A 174 9.35 -27.71 -17.83
C SER A 174 10.50 -27.12 -18.63
N VAL A 175 11.40 -26.40 -17.96
CA VAL A 175 12.71 -26.10 -18.54
C VAL A 175 13.58 -27.32 -18.27
N SER A 176 13.94 -28.00 -19.35
CA SER A 176 14.93 -29.08 -19.45
C SER A 176 16.33 -28.63 -19.07
#